data_AF-A0A0F4PZH8-F1
#
_entry.id   AF-A0A0F4PZH8-F1
#
_cell.length_a   1.000
_cell.length_b   1.000
_cell.length_c   1.000
_cell.angle_alpha   90.00
_cell.angle_beta   90.00
_cell.angle_gamma   90.00
#
_symmetry.space_group_name_H-M   'P 1'
#
loop_
_entity.id
_entity.type
_entity.pdbx_description
1 polymer ?
#
loop_
_entity_poly.entity_id
_entity_poly.type
_entity_poly.pdbx_seq_one_letter_code
_entity_poly.pdbx_strand_id
1 'polypeptide(L)' 'MKLIVSEYHIIHEALKCYEERSDKLSSMTTDEDQEVIYDEKLQDIEGMIKALKIAAKNDFDLEL' A
#
# COMPACT_ATOMS: atom_id res chain seq x y z
N MET A 1 10.07 16.47 3.39
CA MET A 1 8.78 17.06 3.02
C MET A 1 7.74 16.46 3.96
N LYS A 2 6.96 17.28 4.66
CA LYS A 2 5.94 16.81 5.62
C LYS A 2 4.58 16.92 4.94
N LEU A 3 3.81 15.82 4.90
CA LEU A 3 2.48 15.82 4.30
C LEU A 3 1.47 16.49 5.24
N ILE A 4 0.33 16.93 4.72
CA ILE A 4 -0.82 17.32 5.55
C ILE A 4 -1.69 16.10 5.85
N VAL A 5 -2.52 16.20 6.91
CA VAL A 5 -3.37 15.09 7.38
C VAL A 5 -4.24 14.49 6.28
N SER A 6 -4.80 15.31 5.38
CA SER A 6 -5.61 14.80 4.27
C SER A 6 -4.80 14.00 3.25
N GLU A 7 -3.55 14.39 2.98
CA GLU A 7 -2.68 13.67 2.05
C GLU A 7 -2.31 12.29 2.59
N TYR A 8 -2.09 12.17 3.91
CA TYR A 8 -1.91 10.87 4.56
C TYR A 8 -3.08 9.91 4.31
N HIS A 9 -4.31 10.39 4.50
CA HIS A 9 -5.50 9.56 4.26
C HIS A 9 -5.67 9.22 2.77
N ILE A 10 -5.47 10.20 1.88
CA ILE A 10 -5.59 9.98 0.43
C ILE A 10 -4.59 8.92 -0.03
N ILE A 11 -3.33 9.01 0.39
CA ILE A 11 -2.30 8.04 0.02
C ILE A 11 -2.61 6.67 0.64
N HIS A 12 -3.04 6.62 1.89
CA HIS A 12 -3.38 5.37 2.57
C HIS A 12 -4.51 4.62 1.85
N GLU A 13 -5.60 5.32 1.50
CA GLU A 13 -6.72 4.72 0.78
C GLU A 13 -6.34 4.33 -0.65
N ALA A 14 -5.49 5.12 -1.32
CA ALA A 14 -4.96 4.73 -2.62
C ALA A 14 -4.13 3.44 -2.54
N LEU A 15 -3.26 3.31 -1.54
CA LEU A 15 -2.45 2.10 -1.34
C LEU A 15 -3.31 0.88 -1.07
N LYS A 16 -4.35 0.99 -0.23
CA LYS A 16 -5.32 -0.11 -0.02
C LYS A 16 -6.02 -0.52 -1.32
N CYS A 17 -6.46 0.45 -2.12
CA CYS A 17 -7.09 0.14 -3.42
C CYS A 17 -6.13 -0.62 -4.35
N TYR A 18 -4.84 -0.29 -4.34
CA TYR A 18 -3.82 -1.00 -5.12
C TYR A 18 -3.49 -2.37 -4.57
N GLU A 19 -3.47 -2.53 -3.24
CA GLU A 19 -3.29 -3.80 -2.55
C GLU A 19 -4.40 -4.78 -2.94
N GLU A 20 -5.66 -4.41 -2.72
CA GLU A 20 -6.85 -5.21 -3.08
C GLU A 20 -6.85 -5.61 -4.56
N ARG A 21 -6.47 -4.68 -5.44
CA ARG A 21 -6.39 -4.95 -6.88
C ARG A 21 -5.27 -5.94 -7.21
N SER A 22 -4.11 -5.82 -6.58
CA SER A 22 -2.95 -6.67 -6.86
C SER A 22 -3.16 -8.08 -6.32
N ASP A 23 -3.76 -8.21 -5.14
CA ASP A 23 -4.18 -9.50 -4.55
C ASP A 23 -5.17 -10.24 -5.44
N LYS A 24 -6.17 -9.51 -5.97
CA LYS A 24 -7.10 -10.07 -6.94
C LYS A 24 -6.43 -10.51 -8.24
N LEU A 25 -5.44 -9.78 -8.73
CA LEU A 25 -4.73 -10.12 -9.96
C LEU A 25 -3.79 -11.32 -9.76
N SER A 26 -3.11 -11.39 -8.62
CA SER A 26 -2.30 -12.55 -8.21
C SER A 26 -3.18 -13.80 -8.13
N SER A 27 -4.27 -13.76 -7.38
CA SER A 27 -5.17 -14.92 -7.20
C SER A 27 -5.94 -15.38 -8.46
N MET A 28 -6.07 -14.53 -9.47
CA MET A 28 -6.79 -14.86 -10.71
C MET A 28 -5.88 -15.24 -11.88
N THR A 29 -4.57 -15.04 -11.77
CA THR A 29 -3.64 -15.40 -12.83
C THR A 29 -3.39 -16.91 -12.85
N THR A 30 -3.17 -17.46 -14.04
CA THR A 30 -2.71 -18.86 -14.22
C THR A 30 -1.28 -18.91 -14.75
N ASP A 31 -0.65 -17.74 -14.88
CA ASP A 31 0.72 -17.55 -15.32
C ASP A 31 1.58 -17.29 -14.08
N GLU A 32 2.42 -18.27 -13.72
CA GLU A 32 3.28 -18.25 -12.54
C GLU A 32 4.25 -17.06 -12.56
N ASP A 33 4.76 -16.66 -13.73
CA ASP A 33 5.65 -15.50 -13.84
C ASP A 33 4.90 -14.20 -13.52
N GLN A 34 3.62 -14.11 -13.91
CA GLN A 34 2.77 -12.96 -13.57
C GLN A 34 2.38 -12.95 -12.09
N GLU A 35 2.12 -14.12 -11.49
CA GLU A 35 1.83 -14.26 -10.06
C GLU A 35 2.96 -13.67 -9.22
N VAL A 36 4.21 -14.07 -9.51
CA VAL A 36 5.41 -13.55 -8.83
C VAL A 36 5.50 -12.02 -8.92
N ILE A 37 5.20 -11.44 -10.10
CA ILE A 37 5.23 -9.99 -10.28
C ILE A 37 4.16 -9.28 -9.43
N TYR A 38 2.97 -9.88 -9.26
CA TYR A 38 1.94 -9.30 -8.41
C TYR A 38 2.28 -9.43 -6.93
N ASP A 39 2.88 -10.54 -6.52
CA ASP A 39 3.32 -10.76 -5.14
C ASP A 39 4.45 -9.79 -4.73
N GLU A 40 5.42 -9.53 -5.62
CA GLU A 40 6.45 -8.51 -5.39
C GLU A 40 5.83 -7.12 -5.19
N LYS A 41 4.84 -6.77 -6.02
CA LYS A 41 4.12 -5.49 -5.89
C LYS A 41 3.33 -5.41 -4.57
N LEU A 42 2.71 -6.50 -4.13
CA LEU A 42 2.01 -6.56 -2.85
C LEU A 42 3.00 -6.29 -1.70
N GLN A 43 4.17 -6.92 -1.72
CA GLN A 43 5.20 -6.70 -0.72
C GLN A 43 5.68 -5.23 -0.68
N ASP A 44 5.86 -4.61 -1.85
CA ASP A 44 6.20 -3.19 -1.93
C ASP A 44 5.10 -2.30 -1.32
N ILE A 45 3.83 -2.57 -1.62
CA ILE A 45 2.69 -1.83 -1.10
C ILE A 45 2.60 -1.95 0.43
N GLU A 46 2.74 -3.16 0.98
CA GLU A 46 2.78 -3.38 2.42
C GLU A 46 3.89 -2.56 3.10
N GLY A 47 5.07 -2.53 2.48
CA GLY A 47 6.20 -1.70 2.91
C GLY A 47 5.85 -0.20 2.93
N MET A 48 5.21 0.29 1.87
CA MET A 48 4.77 1.69 1.77
C MET A 48 3.70 2.04 2.81
N ILE A 49 2.70 1.17 3.01
CA ILE A 49 1.65 1.36 4.03
C ILE A 49 2.28 1.47 5.42
N LYS A 50 3.20 0.57 5.76
CA LYS A 50 3.89 0.58 7.05
C LYS A 50 4.68 1.87 7.26
N ALA A 51 5.44 2.30 6.24
CA ALA A 51 6.19 3.55 6.29
C ALA A 51 5.26 4.76 6.46
N LEU A 52 4.14 4.80 5.75
CA LEU A 52 3.14 5.86 5.83
C LEU A 52 2.52 5.94 7.24
N LYS A 53 2.14 4.79 7.84
CA LYS A 53 1.60 4.73 9.20
C LYS A 53 2.60 5.24 10.23
N ILE A 54 3.87 4.86 10.13
CA ILE A 54 4.93 5.35 11.03
C ILE A 54 5.08 6.87 10.87
N ALA A 55 5.13 7.38 9.64
CA ALA A 55 5.26 8.80 9.38
C ALA A 55 4.05 9.59 9.94
N ALA A 56 2.82 9.12 9.69
CA ALA A 56 1.59 9.74 10.19
C ALA A 56 1.54 9.81 11.73
N LYS A 57 1.94 8.72 12.40
CA LYS A 57 2.03 8.65 13.86
C LYS A 57 3.07 9.64 14.40
N ASN A 58 4.24 9.71 13.79
CA ASN A 58 5.31 10.63 14.23
C ASN A 58 4.95 12.09 13.98
N ASP A 59 4.27 12.38 12.88
CA ASP A 59 4.07 13.73 12.40
C ASP A 59 2.86 14.43 13.04
N PHE A 60 1.81 13.67 13.34
CA PHE A 60 0.52 14.18 13.83
C PHE A 60 -0.16 13.30 14.89
N ASP A 61 0.52 12.26 15.41
CA ASP A 61 -0.07 11.24 16.29
C ASP A 61 -1.29 10.52 15.66
N LEU A 62 -1.34 10.50 14.33
CA LEU A 62 -2.46 9.95 13.57
C LEU A 62 -2.36 8.43 13.46
N GLU A 63 -3.48 7.76 13.67
CA GLU A 63 -3.63 6.32 13.42
C GLU A 63 -4.36 6.10 12.10
N LEU A 64 -3.67 5.43 11.16
CA LEU A 64 -4.15 5.06 9.83
C LEU A 64 -4.33 3.54 9.75
#